data_AF-A0A419F8H0-F1
#
_entry.id   AF-A0A419F8H0-F1
#
_cell.length_a   1.000
_cell.length_b   1.000
_cell.length_c   1.000
_cell.angle_alpha   90.00
_cell.angle_beta   90.00
_cell.angle_gamma   90.00
#
_symmetry.space_group_name_H-M   'P 1'
#
loop_
_entity.id
_entity.type
_entity.pdbx_description
1 polymer ?
#
loop_
_entity_poly.entity_id
_entity_poly.type
_entity_poly.pdbx_seq_one_letter_code
_entity_poly.pdbx_strand_id
1 'polypeptide(L)'
;MDKCNEYLGVIGYTEHGRRHGKVVAKIARNLLKSLGDGERAQELAAIAGYLHDLGNVINRDYHAQTGAVLAGQLLTEVGLPFTETVEVMAAIGNHHETDGQPVSRLAAALIIADKADVHRSRVRTTRSLRTDIHDRVNYAVSQSAVKVDPATRGITLDLTVDTRLASVMEYFEIFLSRMMISKRAANFLGMEFHLAINGNHLL
;
A
#
# COMPACT_ATOMS: atom_id res chain seq x y z
N MET A 1 -4.38 15.08 1.96
CA MET A 1 -3.65 14.17 2.87
C MET A 1 -3.87 14.49 4.35
N ASP A 2 -3.52 15.67 4.88
CA ASP A 2 -3.68 15.93 6.33
C ASP A 2 -5.13 15.83 6.80
N LYS A 3 -6.07 16.44 6.07
CA LYS A 3 -7.51 16.32 6.38
C LYS A 3 -8.04 14.89 6.20
N CYS A 4 -7.61 14.17 5.16
CA CYS A 4 -7.92 12.74 5.00
C CYS A 4 -7.50 11.95 6.26
N ASN A 5 -6.28 12.20 6.74
CA ASN A 5 -5.74 11.57 7.93
C ASN A 5 -6.49 11.97 9.20
N GLU A 6 -6.90 13.22 9.36
CA GLU A 6 -7.72 13.68 10.48
C GLU A 6 -9.06 12.94 10.51
N TYR A 7 -9.78 12.90 9.38
CA TYR A 7 -11.09 12.26 9.27
C TYR A 7 -11.03 10.76 9.53
N LEU A 8 -10.04 10.06 8.96
CA LEU A 8 -9.81 8.64 9.24
C LEU A 8 -9.54 8.37 10.73
N GLY A 9 -8.86 9.30 11.41
CA GLY A 9 -8.63 9.21 12.85
C GLY A 9 -9.93 9.31 13.66
N VAL A 10 -10.90 10.13 13.22
CA VAL A 10 -12.22 10.26 13.87
C VAL A 10 -12.99 8.94 13.83
N ILE A 11 -12.87 8.19 12.74
CA ILE A 11 -13.58 6.91 12.54
C ILE A 11 -12.71 5.67 12.89
N GLY A 12 -11.59 5.86 13.60
CA GLY A 12 -10.82 4.76 14.20
C GLY A 12 -9.81 4.07 13.29
N TYR A 13 -9.51 4.61 12.10
CA TYR A 13 -8.48 4.04 11.21
C TYR A 13 -7.08 4.52 11.58
N THR A 14 -6.06 3.75 11.19
CA THR A 14 -4.64 4.07 11.35
C THR A 14 -4.22 5.34 10.58
N GLU A 15 -2.97 5.77 10.72
CA GLU A 15 -2.39 6.91 10.01
C GLU A 15 -2.36 6.67 8.48
N HIS A 16 -2.90 7.63 7.73
CA HIS A 16 -2.93 7.65 6.25
C HIS A 16 -2.62 9.08 5.74
N GLY A 17 -1.74 9.80 6.47
CA GLY A 17 -1.29 11.13 6.13
C GLY A 17 -0.06 11.12 5.23
N ARG A 18 0.69 12.24 5.26
CA ARG A 18 1.88 12.40 4.41
C ARG A 18 2.96 11.36 4.67
N ARG A 19 3.06 10.78 5.86
CA ARG A 19 4.06 9.74 6.15
C ARG A 19 3.74 8.50 5.31
N HIS A 20 2.51 7.99 5.43
CA HIS A 20 2.04 6.86 4.63
C HIS A 20 2.22 7.10 3.14
N GLY A 21 1.69 8.21 2.60
CA GLY A 21 1.81 8.52 1.17
C GLY A 21 3.26 8.56 0.67
N LYS A 22 4.20 9.08 1.47
CA LYS A 22 5.64 9.08 1.12
C LYS A 22 6.24 7.69 1.12
N VAL A 23 5.87 6.83 2.07
CA VAL A 23 6.35 5.43 2.13
C VAL A 23 5.85 4.66 0.92
N VAL A 24 4.55 4.73 0.62
CA VAL A 24 3.94 4.04 -0.52
C VAL A 24 4.54 4.54 -1.84
N ALA A 25 4.66 5.85 -2.04
CA ALA A 25 5.29 6.43 -3.22
C ALA A 25 6.73 5.90 -3.43
N LYS A 26 7.53 5.85 -2.36
CA LYS A 26 8.92 5.36 -2.42
C LYS A 26 8.97 3.88 -2.78
N ILE A 27 8.13 3.04 -2.16
CA ILE A 27 8.10 1.60 -2.42
C ILE A 27 7.64 1.33 -3.86
N ALA A 28 6.56 1.97 -4.32
CA ALA A 28 6.03 1.79 -5.67
C ALA A 28 7.07 2.16 -6.74
N ARG A 29 7.75 3.31 -6.57
CA ARG A 29 8.86 3.74 -7.43
C ARG A 29 9.97 2.71 -7.49
N ASN A 30 10.45 2.27 -6.31
CA ASN A 30 11.57 1.35 -6.20
C ASN A 30 11.23 -0.04 -6.76
N LEU A 31 9.99 -0.49 -6.62
CA LEU A 31 9.53 -1.77 -7.15
C LEU A 31 9.65 -1.79 -8.68
N LEU A 32 9.09 -0.78 -9.37
CA LEU A 32 9.23 -0.68 -10.82
C LEU A 32 10.69 -0.48 -11.27
N LYS A 33 11.47 0.30 -10.50
CA LYS A 33 12.90 0.43 -10.76
C LYS A 33 13.63 -0.91 -10.70
N SER A 34 13.37 -1.72 -9.69
CA SER A 34 13.98 -3.06 -9.53
C SER A 34 13.56 -4.03 -10.63
N LEU A 35 12.40 -3.82 -11.24
CA LEU A 35 11.91 -4.62 -12.38
C LEU A 35 12.40 -4.10 -13.74
N GLY A 36 13.22 -3.04 -13.77
CA GLY A 36 13.81 -2.49 -15.00
C GLY A 36 12.89 -1.56 -15.80
N ASP A 37 11.79 -1.09 -15.21
CA ASP A 37 10.92 -0.11 -15.87
C ASP A 37 11.61 1.25 -16.03
N GLY A 38 11.25 2.00 -17.08
CA GLY A 38 11.79 3.33 -17.35
C GLY A 38 11.45 4.35 -16.27
N GLU A 39 12.27 5.40 -16.16
CA GLU A 39 12.14 6.46 -15.14
C GLU A 39 10.73 7.08 -15.12
N ARG A 40 10.11 7.26 -16.30
CA ARG A 40 8.75 7.82 -16.37
C ARG A 40 7.72 6.97 -15.63
N ALA A 41 7.73 5.66 -15.82
CA ALA A 41 6.83 4.74 -15.13
C ALA A 41 7.07 4.73 -13.62
N GLN A 42 8.34 4.83 -13.20
CA GLN A 42 8.71 4.94 -11.78
C GLN A 42 8.13 6.20 -11.12
N GLU A 43 8.21 7.35 -11.80
CA GLU A 43 7.63 8.61 -11.31
C GLU A 43 6.09 8.55 -11.26
N LEU A 44 5.43 7.97 -12.27
CA LEU A 44 3.98 7.81 -12.25
C LEU A 44 3.52 6.88 -11.12
N ALA A 45 4.26 5.81 -10.83
CA ALA A 45 3.99 4.96 -9.67
C ALA A 45 4.18 5.70 -8.34
N ALA A 46 5.18 6.58 -8.24
CA ALA A 46 5.37 7.42 -7.07
C ALA A 46 4.21 8.41 -6.87
N ILE A 47 3.75 9.06 -7.94
CA ILE A 47 2.60 9.96 -7.94
C ILE A 47 1.34 9.21 -7.49
N ALA A 48 1.06 8.05 -8.09
CA ALA A 48 -0.06 7.20 -7.72
C ALA A 48 0.02 6.81 -6.22
N GLY A 49 1.19 6.38 -5.75
CA GLY A 49 1.43 6.04 -4.35
C GLY A 49 1.20 7.20 -3.38
N TYR A 50 1.56 8.43 -3.75
CA TYR A 50 1.35 9.59 -2.89
C TYR A 50 -0.12 10.01 -2.82
N LEU A 51 -0.88 9.84 -3.90
CA LEU A 51 -2.24 10.33 -4.06
C LEU A 51 -3.34 9.29 -3.79
N HIS A 52 -3.00 8.00 -3.69
CA HIS A 52 -4.00 6.90 -3.74
C HIS A 52 -5.13 7.03 -2.71
N ASP A 53 -4.83 7.59 -1.54
CA ASP A 53 -5.75 7.73 -0.41
C ASP A 53 -6.50 9.06 -0.37
N LEU A 54 -6.38 9.89 -1.40
CA LEU A 54 -6.99 11.22 -1.43
C LEU A 54 -8.51 11.16 -1.24
N GLY A 55 -9.16 10.11 -1.75
CA GLY A 55 -10.60 9.88 -1.65
C GLY A 55 -11.13 9.77 -0.23
N ASN A 56 -10.28 9.44 0.75
CA ASN A 56 -10.67 9.43 2.17
C ASN A 56 -11.05 10.82 2.71
N VAL A 57 -10.81 11.91 1.96
CA VAL A 57 -11.38 13.23 2.29
C VAL A 57 -12.90 13.28 2.10
N ILE A 58 -13.45 12.43 1.22
CA ILE A 58 -14.88 12.31 0.93
C ILE A 58 -15.48 11.21 1.80
N ASN A 59 -14.97 9.98 1.69
CA ASN A 59 -15.42 8.83 2.48
C ASN A 59 -14.36 7.72 2.46
N ARG A 60 -14.37 6.84 3.47
CA ARG A 60 -13.60 5.59 3.46
C ARG A 60 -14.13 4.61 2.42
N ASP A 61 -15.45 4.53 2.31
CA ASP A 61 -16.11 3.72 1.29
C ASP A 61 -15.86 4.33 -0.08
N TYR A 62 -15.43 3.49 -1.02
CA TYR A 62 -15.07 3.91 -2.38
C TYR A 62 -13.94 4.97 -2.44
N HIS A 63 -13.06 5.03 -1.44
CA HIS A 63 -11.94 6.00 -1.45
C HIS A 63 -10.99 5.80 -2.64
N ALA A 64 -10.85 4.58 -3.15
CA ALA A 64 -10.04 4.30 -4.33
C ALA A 64 -10.61 5.00 -5.57
N GLN A 65 -11.91 4.83 -5.84
CA GLN A 65 -12.56 5.39 -7.02
C GLN A 65 -12.71 6.90 -6.93
N THR A 66 -13.16 7.41 -5.78
CA THR A 66 -13.25 8.87 -5.56
C THR A 66 -11.87 9.52 -5.56
N GLY A 67 -10.86 8.85 -4.98
CA GLY A 67 -9.46 9.26 -5.02
C GLY A 67 -8.90 9.34 -6.43
N ALA A 68 -9.25 8.38 -7.30
CA ALA A 68 -8.85 8.39 -8.70
C ALA A 68 -9.43 9.61 -9.44
N VAL A 69 -10.70 9.95 -9.22
CA VAL A 69 -11.33 11.12 -9.85
C VAL A 69 -10.66 12.43 -9.38
N LEU A 70 -10.47 12.58 -8.06
CA LEU A 70 -9.81 13.77 -7.49
C LEU A 70 -8.36 13.89 -7.97
N ALA A 71 -7.61 12.79 -7.99
CA ALA A 71 -6.24 12.78 -8.50
C ALA A 71 -6.20 13.13 -9.99
N GLY A 72 -7.11 12.58 -10.79
CA GLY A 72 -7.22 12.89 -12.22
C GLY A 72 -7.44 14.38 -12.49
N GLN A 73 -8.33 15.02 -11.72
CA GLN A 73 -8.55 16.47 -11.80
C GLN A 73 -7.26 17.24 -11.46
N LEU A 74 -6.64 16.96 -10.31
CA LEU A 74 -5.43 17.67 -9.87
C LEU A 74 -4.27 17.49 -10.86
N LEU A 75 -4.08 16.29 -11.39
CA LEU A 75 -3.00 15.98 -12.33
C LEU A 75 -3.21 16.67 -13.69
N THR A 76 -4.46 16.77 -14.14
CA THR A 76 -4.82 17.53 -15.34
C THR A 76 -4.54 19.02 -15.14
N GLU A 77 -4.91 19.58 -13.98
CA GLU A 77 -4.69 21.00 -13.65
C GLU A 77 -3.21 21.38 -13.61
N VAL A 78 -2.34 20.49 -13.13
CA VAL A 78 -0.87 20.73 -13.11
C VAL A 78 -0.17 20.37 -14.43
N GLY A 79 -0.94 19.98 -15.46
CA GLY A 79 -0.43 19.78 -16.82
C GLY A 79 0.18 18.41 -17.10
N LEU A 80 -0.16 17.38 -16.32
CA LEU A 80 0.24 16.00 -16.65
C LEU A 80 -0.45 15.56 -17.95
N PRO A 81 0.27 14.95 -18.93
CA PRO A 81 -0.33 14.40 -20.13
C PRO A 81 -1.54 13.51 -19.84
N PHE A 82 -2.57 13.59 -20.68
CA PHE A 82 -3.82 12.85 -20.48
C PHE A 82 -3.59 11.33 -20.38
N THR A 83 -2.75 10.77 -21.25
CA THR A 83 -2.40 9.34 -21.27
C THR A 83 -1.78 8.87 -19.96
N GLU A 84 -0.99 9.70 -19.31
CA GLU A 84 -0.35 9.36 -18.04
C GLU A 84 -1.28 9.61 -16.85
N THR A 85 -2.13 10.62 -16.96
CA THR A 85 -3.19 10.89 -15.98
C THR A 85 -4.12 9.68 -15.86
N VAL A 86 -4.59 9.12 -16.99
CA VAL A 86 -5.45 7.94 -16.97
C VAL A 86 -4.75 6.69 -16.41
N GLU A 87 -3.43 6.54 -16.60
CA GLU A 87 -2.67 5.45 -15.99
C GLU A 87 -2.61 5.57 -14.46
N VAL A 88 -2.38 6.78 -13.93
CA VAL A 88 -2.39 7.05 -12.50
C VAL A 88 -3.80 6.84 -11.92
N MET A 89 -4.83 7.35 -12.60
CA MET A 89 -6.22 7.14 -12.19
C MET A 89 -6.59 5.65 -12.14
N ALA A 90 -6.20 4.88 -13.17
CA ALA A 90 -6.45 3.44 -13.21
C ALA A 90 -5.74 2.70 -12.06
N ALA A 91 -4.50 3.08 -11.75
CA ALA A 91 -3.78 2.53 -10.61
C ALA A 91 -4.49 2.82 -9.29
N ILE A 92 -4.85 4.09 -9.04
CA ILE A 92 -5.53 4.51 -7.82
C ILE A 92 -6.92 3.85 -7.71
N GLY A 93 -7.71 3.83 -8.78
CA GLY A 93 -9.07 3.27 -8.75
C GLY A 93 -9.13 1.77 -8.45
N ASN A 94 -8.03 1.05 -8.63
CA ASN A 94 -7.96 -0.40 -8.51
C ASN A 94 -7.04 -0.89 -7.37
N HIS A 95 -6.56 -0.01 -6.47
CA HIS A 95 -5.55 -0.40 -5.50
C HIS A 95 -6.11 -1.12 -4.26
N HIS A 96 -7.40 -1.02 -3.97
CA HIS A 96 -7.99 -1.46 -2.71
C HIS A 96 -8.28 -2.98 -2.68
N GLU A 97 -8.13 -3.62 -1.53
CA GLU A 97 -8.14 -5.10 -1.40
C GLU A 97 -9.47 -5.78 -1.73
N THR A 98 -10.60 -5.09 -1.54
CA THR A 98 -11.95 -5.67 -1.69
C THR A 98 -12.46 -5.68 -3.13
N ASP A 99 -12.09 -4.67 -3.91
CA ASP A 99 -12.71 -4.31 -5.18
C ASP A 99 -11.67 -3.94 -6.27
N GLY A 100 -10.38 -3.98 -5.92
CA GLY A 100 -9.27 -3.70 -6.81
C GLY A 100 -8.74 -4.91 -7.59
N GLN A 101 -8.08 -4.62 -8.70
CA GLN A 101 -7.39 -5.57 -9.57
C GLN A 101 -6.08 -4.97 -10.11
N PRO A 102 -5.00 -5.75 -10.25
CA PRO A 102 -3.77 -5.27 -10.86
C PRO A 102 -3.93 -5.13 -12.38
N VAL A 103 -4.60 -4.08 -12.85
CA VAL A 103 -4.93 -3.87 -14.28
C VAL A 103 -3.76 -3.33 -15.11
N SER A 104 -2.70 -2.86 -14.46
CA SER A 104 -1.50 -2.31 -15.09
C SER A 104 -0.28 -2.53 -14.18
N ARG A 105 0.92 -2.34 -14.73
CA ARG A 105 2.17 -2.43 -13.94
C ARG A 105 2.18 -1.40 -12.80
N LEU A 106 1.67 -0.19 -13.05
CA LEU A 106 1.51 0.86 -12.05
C LEU A 106 0.52 0.44 -10.95
N ALA A 107 -0.64 -0.12 -11.32
CA ALA A 107 -1.63 -0.61 -10.36
C ALA A 107 -1.03 -1.73 -9.48
N ALA A 108 -0.34 -2.68 -10.09
CA ALA A 108 0.31 -3.77 -9.37
C ALA A 108 1.38 -3.29 -8.38
N ALA A 109 2.25 -2.35 -8.81
CA ALA A 109 3.25 -1.76 -7.94
C ALA A 109 2.62 -0.98 -6.78
N LEU A 110 1.56 -0.21 -7.05
CA LEU A 110 0.82 0.53 -6.02
C LEU A 110 0.18 -0.40 -4.99
N ILE A 111 -0.49 -1.47 -5.43
CA ILE A 111 -1.11 -2.46 -4.55
C ILE A 111 -0.07 -3.01 -3.57
N ILE A 112 1.06 -3.52 -4.07
CA ILE A 112 2.10 -4.10 -3.22
C ILE A 112 2.66 -3.04 -2.26
N ALA A 113 2.91 -1.82 -2.76
CA ALA A 113 3.48 -0.74 -1.97
C ALA A 113 2.59 -0.28 -0.82
N ASP A 114 1.29 -0.12 -1.06
CA ASP A 114 0.32 0.26 -0.03
C ASP A 114 0.20 -0.84 1.04
N LYS A 115 0.04 -2.09 0.59
CA LYS A 115 -0.19 -3.24 1.48
C LYS A 115 1.05 -3.62 2.29
N ALA A 116 2.22 -3.13 1.90
CA ALA A 116 3.47 -3.34 2.61
C ALA A 116 3.69 -2.40 3.81
N ASP A 117 3.00 -1.26 3.94
CA ASP A 117 3.22 -0.31 5.04
C ASP A 117 2.51 -0.75 6.34
N VAL A 118 2.84 -1.95 6.82
CA VAL A 118 2.47 -2.50 8.12
C VAL A 118 3.56 -2.17 9.12
N HIS A 119 3.30 -1.24 10.04
CA HIS A 119 4.34 -0.76 10.96
C HIS A 119 3.75 -0.03 12.17
N ARG A 120 4.44 -0.06 13.31
CA ARG A 120 4.00 0.65 14.53
C ARG A 120 3.78 2.14 14.36
N SER A 121 4.44 2.77 13.39
CA SER A 121 4.23 4.20 13.08
C SER A 121 2.86 4.50 12.47
N ARG A 122 2.11 3.47 12.04
CA ARG A 122 0.71 3.59 11.60
C ARG A 122 -0.24 3.82 12.76
N VAL A 123 0.13 3.39 13.96
CA VAL A 123 -0.72 3.41 15.15
C VAL A 123 -0.78 4.82 15.70
N ARG A 124 -2.00 5.36 15.85
CA ARG A 124 -2.22 6.74 16.32
C ARG A 124 -2.09 6.87 17.82
N THR A 125 -2.48 5.83 18.55
CA THR A 125 -2.47 5.82 20.02
C THR A 125 -2.25 4.41 20.53
N THR A 126 -1.53 4.27 21.64
CA THR A 126 -1.31 2.96 22.28
C THR A 126 -2.44 2.57 23.23
N ARG A 127 -3.44 3.43 23.42
CA ARG A 127 -4.58 3.17 24.33
C ARG A 127 -5.52 2.09 23.80
N SER A 128 -5.62 1.95 22.48
CA SER A 128 -6.49 0.99 21.77
C SER A 128 -5.89 -0.42 21.66
N LEU A 129 -4.60 -0.63 21.97
CA LEU A 129 -3.90 -1.89 21.70
C LEU A 129 -4.55 -3.13 22.35
N ARG A 130 -5.24 -2.94 23.48
CA ARG A 130 -5.94 -4.04 24.18
C ARG A 130 -7.23 -4.47 23.48
N THR A 131 -7.89 -3.57 22.76
CA THR A 131 -9.24 -3.76 22.21
C THR A 131 -9.25 -3.84 20.68
N ASP A 132 -8.24 -3.27 20.02
CA ASP A 132 -8.12 -3.24 18.57
C ASP A 132 -6.96 -4.13 18.11
N ILE A 133 -7.30 -5.23 17.43
CA ILE A 133 -6.33 -6.17 16.84
C ILE A 133 -5.53 -5.53 15.71
N HIS A 134 -6.10 -4.59 14.93
CA HIS A 134 -5.38 -3.90 13.86
C HIS A 134 -4.26 -3.03 14.42
N ASP A 135 -4.56 -2.21 15.42
CA ASP A 135 -3.55 -1.38 16.08
C ASP A 135 -2.51 -2.24 16.80
N ARG A 136 -2.93 -3.32 17.48
CA ARG A 136 -2.01 -4.23 18.18
C ARG A 136 -1.02 -4.90 17.24
N VAL A 137 -1.49 -5.47 16.13
CA VAL A 137 -0.62 -6.12 15.15
C VAL A 137 0.31 -5.08 14.51
N ASN A 138 -0.20 -3.92 14.08
CA ASN A 138 0.67 -2.86 13.55
C ASN A 138 1.74 -2.45 14.56
N TYR A 139 1.39 -2.29 15.84
CA TYR A 139 2.31 -1.93 16.90
C TYR A 139 3.38 -2.99 17.14
N ALA A 140 3.02 -4.28 17.00
CA ALA A 140 3.95 -5.40 17.10
C ALA A 140 5.02 -5.38 16.00
N VAL A 141 4.72 -4.79 14.83
CA VAL A 141 5.67 -4.70 13.72
C VAL A 141 6.67 -3.56 13.91
N SER A 142 7.96 -3.89 14.03
CA SER A 142 9.07 -2.94 14.19
C SER A 142 9.80 -2.61 12.89
N GLN A 143 9.68 -3.47 11.88
CA GLN A 143 10.25 -3.30 10.56
C GLN A 143 9.33 -3.90 9.52
N SER A 144 9.19 -3.19 8.39
CA SER A 144 8.56 -3.70 7.19
C SER A 144 9.38 -3.27 5.97
N ALA A 145 9.71 -4.22 5.10
CA ALA A 145 10.45 -3.97 3.89
C ALA A 145 9.92 -4.82 2.72
N VAL A 146 9.92 -4.24 1.53
CA VAL A 146 9.69 -4.98 0.28
C VAL A 146 11.05 -5.24 -0.37
N LYS A 147 11.37 -6.52 -0.57
CA LYS A 147 12.58 -6.95 -1.28
C LYS A 147 12.18 -7.52 -2.63
N VAL A 148 12.85 -7.08 -3.69
CA VAL A 148 12.62 -7.57 -5.05
C VAL A 148 13.88 -8.31 -5.49
N ASP A 149 13.71 -9.56 -5.91
CA ASP A 149 14.77 -10.39 -6.46
C ASP A 149 14.37 -10.81 -7.89
N PRO A 150 14.87 -10.10 -8.92
CA PRO A 150 14.61 -10.44 -10.31
C PRO A 150 15.16 -11.81 -10.74
N ALA A 151 16.21 -12.32 -10.08
CA ALA A 151 16.85 -13.57 -10.46
C ALA A 151 15.99 -14.78 -10.06
N THR A 152 15.39 -14.73 -8.88
CA THR A 152 14.45 -15.75 -8.38
C THR A 152 12.99 -15.43 -8.71
N ARG A 153 12.73 -14.28 -9.36
CA ARG A 153 11.40 -13.72 -9.62
C ARG A 153 10.57 -13.49 -8.35
N GLY A 154 11.22 -13.23 -7.20
CA GLY A 154 10.55 -13.03 -5.92
C GLY A 154 10.28 -11.56 -5.57
N ILE A 155 9.12 -11.29 -4.99
CA ILE A 155 8.80 -10.06 -4.24
C ILE A 155 8.44 -10.47 -2.82
N THR A 156 9.29 -10.15 -1.85
CA THR A 156 9.12 -10.55 -0.45
C THR A 156 8.73 -9.35 0.40
N LEU A 157 7.59 -9.45 1.08
CA LEU A 157 7.26 -8.60 2.23
C LEU A 157 7.94 -9.20 3.47
N ASP A 158 8.98 -8.53 3.98
CA ASP A 158 9.76 -8.97 5.13
C ASP A 158 9.41 -8.13 6.36
N LEU A 159 8.88 -8.79 7.39
CA LEU A 159 8.39 -8.17 8.61
C LEU A 159 9.16 -8.66 9.84
N THR A 160 9.49 -7.72 10.73
CA THR A 160 9.92 -8.05 12.10
C THR A 160 8.77 -7.79 13.06
N VAL A 161 8.29 -8.83 13.73
CA VAL A 161 7.09 -8.82 14.58
C VAL A 161 7.45 -9.26 16.00
N ASP A 162 7.10 -8.45 16.99
CA ASP A 162 7.17 -8.85 18.40
C ASP A 162 6.01 -9.80 18.74
N THR A 163 6.31 -11.09 18.73
CA THR A 163 5.30 -12.15 18.94
C THR A 163 4.74 -12.21 20.36
N ARG A 164 5.29 -11.42 21.30
CA ARG A 164 4.72 -11.24 22.64
C ARG A 164 3.53 -10.27 22.61
N LEU A 165 3.44 -9.43 21.58
CA LEU A 165 2.37 -8.43 21.41
C LEU A 165 1.28 -8.91 20.46
N ALA A 166 1.64 -9.62 19.39
CA ALA A 166 0.70 -10.20 18.45
C ALA A 166 1.25 -11.48 17.82
N SER A 167 0.42 -12.52 17.74
CA SER A 167 0.76 -13.78 17.09
C SER A 167 0.74 -13.65 15.56
N VAL A 168 1.39 -14.61 14.89
CA VAL A 168 1.35 -14.74 13.42
C VAL A 168 -0.09 -15.01 12.94
N MET A 169 -0.90 -15.73 13.71
CA MET A 169 -2.30 -15.98 13.38
C MET A 169 -3.14 -14.71 13.41
N GLU A 170 -2.95 -13.85 14.42
CA GLU A 170 -3.60 -12.54 14.48
C GLU A 170 -3.19 -11.63 13.30
N TYR A 171 -1.94 -11.73 12.84
CA TYR A 171 -1.53 -11.02 11.62
C TYR A 171 -2.35 -11.49 10.41
N PHE A 172 -2.48 -12.80 10.20
CA PHE A 172 -3.26 -13.34 9.09
C PHE A 172 -4.74 -12.97 9.19
N GLU A 173 -5.33 -12.98 10.39
CA GLU A 173 -6.74 -12.64 10.61
C GLU A 173 -7.11 -11.28 9.98
N ILE A 174 -6.23 -10.29 10.09
CA ILE A 174 -6.51 -8.93 9.61
C ILE A 174 -5.86 -8.57 8.27
N PHE A 175 -4.78 -9.26 7.88
CA PHE A 175 -4.00 -8.91 6.67
C PHE A 175 -4.15 -9.91 5.53
N LEU A 176 -4.90 -11.01 5.69
CA LEU A 176 -5.01 -12.03 4.63
C LEU A 176 -5.50 -11.47 3.30
N SER A 177 -6.56 -10.65 3.29
CA SER A 177 -7.09 -10.04 2.06
C SER A 177 -6.04 -9.18 1.34
N ARG A 178 -5.22 -8.46 2.12
CA ARG A 178 -4.11 -7.63 1.65
C ARG A 178 -3.00 -8.48 1.03
N MET A 179 -2.67 -9.63 1.65
CA MET A 179 -1.71 -10.57 1.07
C MET A 179 -2.23 -11.18 -0.24
N MET A 180 -3.52 -11.50 -0.31
CA MET A 180 -4.13 -12.06 -1.51
C MET A 180 -4.12 -11.10 -2.70
N ILE A 181 -4.38 -9.80 -2.48
CA ILE A 181 -4.27 -8.82 -3.56
C ILE A 181 -2.81 -8.55 -3.94
N SER A 182 -1.87 -8.50 -2.98
CA SER A 182 -0.43 -8.39 -3.26
C SER A 182 0.09 -9.58 -4.08
N LYS A 183 -0.37 -10.80 -3.79
CA LYS A 183 -0.07 -11.99 -4.58
C LYS A 183 -0.55 -11.87 -6.03
N ARG A 184 -1.79 -11.42 -6.24
CA ARG A 184 -2.32 -11.15 -7.58
C ARG A 184 -1.49 -10.10 -8.32
N ALA A 185 -1.10 -9.03 -7.63
CA ALA A 185 -0.28 -7.96 -8.18
C ALA A 185 1.13 -8.43 -8.55
N ALA A 186 1.79 -9.22 -7.71
CA ALA A 186 3.09 -9.81 -8.04
C ALA A 186 2.99 -10.72 -9.26
N ASN A 187 1.97 -11.59 -9.30
CA ASN A 187 1.73 -12.47 -10.45
C ASN A 187 1.53 -11.68 -11.75
N PHE A 188 0.79 -10.57 -11.71
CA PHE A 188 0.62 -9.67 -12.87
C PHE A 188 1.96 -9.10 -13.36
N LEU A 189 2.87 -8.80 -12.45
CA LEU A 189 4.22 -8.34 -12.77
C LEU A 189 5.16 -9.47 -13.25
N GLY A 190 4.67 -10.71 -13.28
CA GLY A 190 5.48 -11.89 -13.60
C GLY A 190 6.39 -12.31 -12.46
N MET A 191 6.04 -11.99 -11.22
CA MET A 191 6.81 -12.28 -10.00
C MET A 191 5.98 -13.14 -9.04
N GLU A 192 6.64 -13.82 -8.12
CA GLU A 192 6.03 -14.56 -7.01
C GLU A 192 6.03 -13.68 -5.76
N PHE A 193 4.90 -13.64 -5.04
CA PHE A 193 4.80 -12.91 -3.78
C PHE A 193 5.11 -13.83 -2.61
N HIS A 194 6.01 -13.38 -1.73
CA HIS A 194 6.35 -14.07 -0.49
C HIS A 194 6.11 -13.21 0.73
N LEU A 195 5.77 -13.87 1.85
CA LEU A 195 5.71 -13.24 3.16
C LEU A 195 6.76 -13.88 4.08
N ALA A 196 7.67 -13.06 4.59
CA ALA A 196 8.62 -13.47 5.61
C ALA A 196 8.31 -12.75 6.93
N ILE A 197 8.21 -13.50 8.03
CA ILE A 197 8.04 -12.95 9.38
C ILE A 197 9.15 -13.50 10.27
N ASN A 198 9.96 -12.59 10.84
CA ASN A 198 11.09 -12.94 11.69
C ASN A 198 12.04 -13.95 11.03
N GLY A 199 12.27 -13.80 9.71
CA GLY A 199 13.13 -14.68 8.92
C GLY A 199 12.50 -16.00 8.46
N ASN A 200 11.25 -16.30 8.86
CA ASN A 200 10.53 -17.50 8.41
C ASN A 200 9.65 -17.17 7.20
N HIS A 201 9.80 -17.94 6.12
CA HIS A 201 8.93 -17.86 4.95
C HIS A 201 7.61 -18.59 5.21
N LEU A 202 6.49 -17.90 5.00
CA LEU A 202 5.15 -18.40 5.31
C LEU A 202 4.26 -18.60 4.07
N LEU A 203 4.57 -17.88 2.99
CA LEU A 203 3.88 -17.88 1.69
C LEU A 203 4.90 -17.59 0.59
#